data_AF-A0A9W6FF99-F1
#
_entry.id   AF-A0A9W6FF99-F1
#
_cell.length_a   1.000
_cell.length_b   1.000
_cell.length_c   1.000
_cell.angle_alpha   90.00
_cell.angle_beta   90.00
_cell.angle_gamma   90.00
#
_symmetry.space_group_name_H-M   'P 1'
#
loop_
_entity.id
_entity.type
_entity.pdbx_description
1 polymer ?
#
loop_
_entity_poly.entity_id
_entity_poly.type
_entity_poly.pdbx_seq_one_letter_code
_entity_poly.pdbx_strand_id
1 'polypeptide(L)' 'MELFRKVHILDETAKEVVLLRLTGAFSFREIGDIFGKNENWARVTFYRAKQKLVKG' A
#
# COMPACT_ATOMS: atom_id res chain seq x y z
N MET A 1 -15.01 5.92 -4.82
CA MET A 1 -14.89 5.10 -6.05
C MET A 1 -13.65 5.42 -6.89
N GLU A 2 -13.25 6.69 -7.02
CA GLU A 2 -12.12 7.07 -7.89
C GLU A 2 -10.75 6.58 -7.40
N LEU A 3 -10.49 6.64 -6.09
CA LEU A 3 -9.25 6.11 -5.50
C LEU A 3 -9.07 4.62 -5.82
N PHE A 4 -10.13 3.81 -5.65
CA PHE A 4 -10.11 2.37 -5.93
C PHE A 4 -9.78 2.06 -7.40
N ARG A 5 -10.22 2.91 -8.35
CA ARG A 5 -9.80 2.79 -9.76
C ARG A 5 -8.34 3.13 -9.95
N LYS A 6 -7.84 4.20 -9.31
CA LYS A 6 -6.43 4.60 -9.42
C LYS A 6 -5.49 3.54 -8.81
N VAL A 7 -5.88 2.80 -7.77
CA VAL A 7 -5.00 1.74 -7.19
C VAL A 7 -4.66 0.65 -8.21
N HIS A 8 -5.49 0.43 -9.25
CA HIS A 8 -5.21 -0.56 -10.29
C HIS A 8 -4.05 -0.20 -11.22
N ILE A 9 -3.56 1.06 -11.22
CA ILE A 9 -2.34 1.44 -11.96
C ILE A 9 -1.04 1.07 -11.22
N LEU A 10 -1.14 0.63 -9.96
CA LEU A 10 0.00 0.20 -9.17
C LEU A 10 0.37 -1.26 -9.49
N ASP A 11 1.64 -1.60 -9.29
CA ASP A 11 2.09 -2.99 -9.24
C ASP A 11 1.38 -3.76 -8.12
N GLU A 12 1.30 -5.09 -8.25
CA GLU A 12 0.47 -5.93 -7.37
C GLU A 12 0.83 -5.76 -5.89
N THR A 13 2.13 -5.69 -5.59
CA THR A 13 2.63 -5.49 -4.22
C THR A 13 2.22 -4.13 -3.66
N ALA A 14 2.44 -3.04 -4.40
CA ALA A 14 2.04 -1.70 -3.97
C ALA A 14 0.51 -1.57 -3.81
N LYS A 15 -0.25 -2.20 -4.71
CA LYS A 15 -1.72 -2.24 -4.65
C LYS A 15 -2.19 -2.92 -3.37
N GLU A 16 -1.71 -4.12 -3.08
CA GLU A 16 -2.11 -4.88 -1.90
C GLU A 16 -1.72 -4.17 -0.60
N VAL A 17 -0.51 -3.60 -0.52
CA VAL A 17 -0.08 -2.77 0.62
C VAL A 17 -1.02 -1.57 0.83
N VAL A 18 -1.43 -0.89 -0.24
CA VAL A 18 -2.37 0.24 -0.16
C VAL A 18 -3.75 -0.24 0.29
N LEU A 19 -4.28 -1.32 -0.27
CA LEU A 19 -5.59 -1.85 0.09
C LEU A 19 -5.64 -2.28 1.56
N LEU A 20 -4.66 -3.08 2.01
CA LEU A 20 -4.55 -3.50 3.41
C LEU A 20 -4.49 -2.29 4.36
N ARG A 21 -3.70 -1.26 4.01
CA ARG A 21 -3.61 -0.07 4.86
C ARG A 21 -4.88 0.79 4.83
N LEU A 22 -5.56 0.89 3.68
CA LEU A 22 -6.82 1.64 3.53
C LEU A 22 -7.99 0.98 4.28
N THR A 23 -7.99 -0.35 4.43
CA THR A 23 -9.00 -1.02 5.27
C THR A 23 -8.95 -0.57 6.72
N GLY A 24 -7.82 0.00 7.17
CA GLY A 24 -7.59 0.42 8.56
C GLY A 24 -7.34 -0.74 9.52
N ALA A 25 -7.52 -1.99 9.09
CA ALA A 25 -7.44 -3.18 9.93
C ALA A 25 -6.00 -3.64 10.23
N PHE A 26 -5.01 -3.22 9.42
CA PHE A 26 -3.63 -3.70 9.54
C PHE A 26 -2.64 -2.56 9.70
N SER A 27 -1.89 -2.53 10.81
CA SER A 27 -0.73 -1.67 11.01
C SER A 27 0.37 -1.93 9.97
N PHE A 28 1.31 -1.00 9.80
CA PHE A 28 2.45 -1.22 8.91
C PHE A 28 3.32 -2.42 9.33
N ARG A 29 3.32 -2.76 10.62
CA ARG A 29 4.03 -3.94 11.12
C ARG A 29 3.37 -5.22 10.63
N GLU A 30 2.06 -5.36 10.86
CA GLU A 30 1.29 -6.52 10.42
C GLU A 30 1.33 -6.67 8.90
N ILE A 31 1.30 -5.56 8.15
CA ILE A 31 1.50 -5.59 6.70
C ILE A 31 2.92 -6.10 6.37
N GLY A 32 3.96 -5.63 7.06
CA GLY A 32 5.31 -6.17 6.90
C GLY A 32 5.35 -7.68 7.10
N ASP A 33 4.74 -8.16 8.18
CA ASP A 33 4.70 -9.58 8.55
C ASP A 33 3.99 -10.43 7.48
N ILE A 34 2.85 -9.97 6.93
CA ILE A 34 2.13 -10.63 5.82
C ILE A 34 3.04 -10.85 4.61
N PHE A 35 3.92 -9.88 4.30
CA PHE A 35 4.84 -9.95 3.17
C PHE A 35 6.20 -10.57 3.50
N GLY A 36 6.42 -11.05 4.74
CA GLY A 36 7.73 -11.52 5.19
C GLY A 36 8.80 -10.43 5.16
N LYS A 37 8.41 -9.18 5.46
CA LYS A 37 9.24 -7.97 5.48
C LYS A 37 9.11 -7.25 6.82
N ASN A 38 9.85 -6.16 6.98
CA ASN A 38 9.74 -5.33 8.17
C ASN A 38 8.75 -4.16 7.97
N GLU A 39 8.39 -3.52 9.09
CA GLU A 39 7.48 -2.38 9.13
C GLU A 39 7.94 -1.20 8.23
N ASN A 40 9.26 -0.96 8.16
CA ASN A 40 9.81 0.13 7.35
C ASN A 40 9.60 -0.11 5.85
N TRP A 41 9.75 -1.35 5.39
CA TRP A 41 9.45 -1.74 4.01
C TRP A 41 7.99 -1.45 3.66
N ALA A 42 7.05 -1.79 4.55
CA ALA A 42 5.62 -1.51 4.34
C ALA A 42 5.35 0.01 4.26
N ARG A 43 5.95 0.81 5.16
CA ARG A 43 5.83 2.28 5.15
C ARG A 43 6.35 2.90 3.84
N VAL A 44 7.54 2.51 3.41
CA VAL A 44 8.17 3.03 2.18
C VAL A 44 7.36 2.63 0.94
N THR A 45 6.89 1.39 0.88
CA THR A 45 6.07 0.88 -0.23
C THR A 45 4.76 1.64 -0.32
N PHE A 46 4.04 1.80 0.80
CA PHE A 46 2.82 2.60 0.87
C PHE A 46 3.05 4.05 0.45
N TYR A 47 4.13 4.68 0.93
CA TYR A 47 4.42 6.08 0.62
C TYR A 47 4.70 6.30 -0.86
N ARG A 48 5.51 5.43 -1.49
CA ARG A 48 5.79 5.47 -2.93
C ARG A 48 4.52 5.23 -3.75
N ALA A 49 3.70 4.27 -3.35
CA ALA A 49 2.41 4.00 -3.97
C ALA A 49 1.49 5.23 -3.90
N LYS A 50 1.37 5.86 -2.73
CA LYS A 50 0.60 7.10 -2.53
C LYS A 50 1.11 8.23 -3.44
N GLN A 51 2.43 8.41 -3.57
CA GLN A 51 2.98 9.42 -4.48
C GLN A 51 2.61 9.18 -5.95
N LYS A 52 2.62 7.92 -6.42
CA LYS A 52 2.16 7.57 -7.78
C LYS A 52 0.69 7.91 -7.99
N LEU A 53 -0.16 7.69 -6.99
CA LEU A 53 -1.60 7.98 -7.07
C LEU A 53 -1.94 9.48 -7.03
N VAL A 54 -1.11 10.30 -6.37
CA VAL A 54 -1.30 11.75 -6.25
C VAL A 54 -0.72 12.50 -7.46
N LYS A 55 0.35 12.00 -8.06
CA LYS A 55 0.99 12.61 -9.24
C LYS A 55 0.32 12.23 -10.57
N GLY A 56 -0.76 11.44 -10.55
CA GLY A 56 -1.50 10.97 -11.73
C GLY A 56 -2.92 11.52 -11.84
#